data_AF-A0AAW3D4T5-F1
#
_entry.id   AF-A0AAW3D4T5-F1
#
_cell.length_a   1.000
_cell.length_b   1.000
_cell.length_c   1.000
_cell.angle_alpha   90.00
_cell.angle_beta   90.00
_cell.angle_gamma   90.00
#
_symmetry.space_group_name_H-M   'P 1'
#
loop_
_entity.id
_entity.type
_entity.pdbx_description
1 polymer ?
#
loop_
_entity_poly.entity_id
_entity_poly.type
_entity_poly.pdbx_seq_one_letter_code
_entity_poly.pdbx_strand_id
1 'polypeptide(L)'
;MEYIEKLKEIAQNLLFYIDEMGCDNKLSILRGWSLIGEPSYGEVLAYQTQRRSIVAGYNYADKKIIALLEYSGYTNTEIFNQWFEEHLCPSLKPKTTIVMDNASFHKSSKLIKIANKFDVQILYLPPYSPDLNPIEKV
;
A
#
# COMPACT_ATOMS: atom_id res chain seq x y z
N MET A 1 3.43 -4.36 22.56
CA MET A 1 2.23 -4.97 23.17
C MET A 1 0.99 -4.10 22.94
N GLU A 2 1.06 -2.79 23.21
CA GLU A 2 -0.06 -1.84 23.04
C GLU A 2 -0.73 -1.82 21.65
N TYR A 3 0.02 -1.92 20.56
CA TYR A 3 -0.55 -1.91 19.19
C TYR A 3 -1.45 -3.13 18.90
N ILE A 4 -1.00 -4.31 19.33
CA ILE A 4 -1.75 -5.56 19.13
C ILE A 4 -3.02 -5.57 19.99
N GLU A 5 -2.94 -4.98 21.18
CA GLU A 5 -4.11 -4.80 22.05
C GLU A 5 -5.15 -3.90 21.38
N LYS A 6 -4.73 -2.74 20.84
CA LYS A 6 -5.61 -1.86 20.06
C LYS A 6 -6.25 -2.55 18.87
N LEU A 7 -5.50 -3.38 18.13
CA LEU A 7 -6.06 -4.15 17.03
C LEU A 7 -7.13 -5.17 17.46
N LYS A 8 -6.97 -5.78 18.63
CA LYS A 8 -7.95 -6.74 19.18
C LYS A 8 -9.26 -6.09 19.61
N GLU A 9 -9.23 -4.82 20.00
CA GLU A 9 -10.42 -4.05 20.37
C GLU A 9 -11.28 -3.66 19.16
N ILE A 10 -10.68 -3.60 17.97
CA ILE A 10 -11.37 -3.21 16.74
C ILE A 10 -12.16 -4.40 16.17
N ALA A 11 -13.43 -4.16 15.84
CA ALA A 11 -14.24 -5.16 15.16
C ALA A 11 -13.68 -5.46 13.77
N GLN A 12 -13.47 -6.73 13.43
CA GLN A 12 -12.78 -7.14 12.20
C GLN A 12 -13.44 -6.62 10.91
N ASN A 13 -14.76 -6.44 10.91
CA ASN A 13 -15.53 -5.89 9.78
C ASN A 13 -15.36 -4.38 9.58
N LEU A 14 -14.73 -3.70 10.54
CA LEU A 14 -14.38 -2.30 10.51
C LEU A 14 -12.85 -2.11 10.46
N LEU A 15 -12.10 -3.17 10.19
CA LEU A 15 -10.64 -3.14 10.10
C LEU A 15 -10.20 -3.27 8.64
N PHE A 16 -9.56 -2.22 8.13
CA PHE A 16 -9.05 -2.17 6.77
C PHE A 16 -7.55 -1.91 6.80
N TYR A 17 -6.84 -2.51 5.85
CA TYR A 17 -5.42 -2.29 5.64
C TYR A 17 -5.23 -1.63 4.28
N ILE A 18 -4.31 -0.69 4.17
CA ILE A 18 -4.00 -0.07 2.89
C ILE A 18 -2.51 -0.16 2.63
N ASP A 19 -2.15 -0.22 1.35
CA ASP A 19 -0.76 -0.24 0.92
C ASP A 19 -0.63 0.19 -0.54
N GLU A 20 0.59 0.56 -0.91
CA GLU A 20 0.99 1.01 -2.23
C GLU A 20 2.07 0.12 -2.82
N MET A 21 1.75 -0.51 -3.95
CA MET A 21 2.71 -1.30 -4.70
C MET A 21 3.08 -0.58 -5.99
N GLY A 22 4.38 -0.45 -6.26
CA GLY A 22 4.86 0.04 -7.54
C GLY A 22 5.69 -1.00 -8.28
N CYS A 23 5.36 -1.20 -9.55
CA CYS A 23 6.00 -2.13 -10.45
C CYS A 23 6.77 -1.35 -11.54
N ASP A 24 8.06 -1.63 -11.65
CA ASP A 24 8.92 -1.14 -12.72
C ASP A 24 9.16 -2.24 -13.75
N ASN A 25 9.16 -1.87 -15.03
CA ASN A 25 9.45 -2.82 -16.11
C ASN A 25 10.97 -2.96 -16.39
N LYS A 26 11.80 -2.89 -15.34
CA LYS A 26 13.27 -3.00 -15.43
C LYS A 26 13.73 -4.41 -15.07
N LEU A 27 13.12 -5.42 -15.67
CA LEU A 27 13.56 -6.79 -15.47
C LEU A 27 14.95 -6.96 -16.11
N SER A 28 15.88 -7.49 -15.32
CA SER A 28 17.20 -7.88 -15.77
C SER A 28 17.46 -9.30 -15.31
N ILE A 29 18.09 -10.09 -16.18
CA ILE A 29 18.49 -11.45 -15.85
C ILE A 29 19.74 -11.34 -14.95
N LEU A 30 19.58 -11.62 -13.66
CA LEU A 30 20.69 -11.55 -12.69
C LEU A 30 21.67 -12.72 -12.80
N ARG A 31 21.23 -13.84 -13.39
CA ARG A 31 22.00 -15.09 -13.49
C ARG A 31 21.67 -15.81 -14.79
N GLY A 32 22.71 -16.31 -15.45
CA GLY A 32 22.59 -17.15 -16.64
C GLY A 32 23.59 -18.31 -16.58
N TRP A 33 23.32 -19.35 -17.37
CA TRP A 33 24.20 -20.51 -17.49
C TRP A 33 25.07 -20.35 -18.73
N SER A 34 26.37 -20.58 -18.58
CA SER A 34 27.33 -20.64 -19.68
C SER A 34 28.24 -21.86 -19.51
N LEU A 35 28.96 -22.22 -20.58
CA LEU A 35 30.00 -23.24 -20.50
C LEU A 35 31.11 -22.79 -19.55
N ILE A 36 31.81 -23.75 -18.95
CA ILE A 36 32.93 -23.47 -18.06
C ILE A 36 34.00 -22.69 -18.83
N GLY A 37 34.34 -21.50 -18.33
CA GLY A 37 35.31 -20.59 -18.95
C GLY A 37 34.70 -19.50 -19.84
N GLU A 38 33.39 -19.58 -20.14
CA GLU A 38 32.70 -18.61 -21.01
C GLU A 38 31.86 -17.62 -20.19
N PRO A 39 31.86 -16.31 -20.51
CA PRO A 39 30.95 -15.35 -19.90
C PRO A 39 29.50 -15.61 -20.27
N SER A 40 28.58 -15.44 -19.32
CA SER A 40 27.14 -15.38 -19.59
C SER A 40 26.73 -13.93 -19.82
N TYR A 41 26.22 -13.62 -21.01
CA TYR A 41 25.70 -12.29 -21.34
C TYR A 41 24.20 -12.21 -21.08
N GLY A 42 23.74 -11.04 -20.62
CA GLY A 42 22.33 -10.72 -20.46
C GLY A 42 22.06 -9.32 -21.02
N GLU A 43 20.93 -9.17 -21.71
CA GLU A 43 20.48 -7.89 -22.24
C GLU A 43 19.53 -7.21 -21.26
N VAL A 44 19.60 -5.89 -21.15
CA VAL A 44 18.71 -5.07 -20.33
C VAL A 44 18.30 -3.85 -21.14
N LEU A 45 17.06 -3.42 -20.97
CA LEU A 45 16.56 -2.18 -21.58
C LEU A 45 17.31 -0.97 -21.03
N ALA A 46 17.92 -0.17 -21.93
CA ALA A 46 18.73 0.99 -21.56
C ALA A 46 17.93 2.30 -21.38
N TYR A 47 16.63 2.32 -21.68
CA TYR A 47 15.78 3.51 -21.59
C TYR A 47 14.94 3.56 -20.32
N GLN A 48 14.51 4.76 -19.93
CA GLN A 48 13.58 4.93 -18.81
C GLN A 48 12.24 4.27 -19.13
N THR A 49 11.89 3.26 -18.35
CA THR A 49 10.58 2.60 -18.40
C THR A 49 9.60 3.34 -17.50
N GLN A 50 8.33 3.40 -17.90
CA GLN A 50 7.27 3.98 -17.09
C GLN A 50 6.95 3.07 -15.89
N ARG A 51 7.04 3.61 -14.67
CA ARG A 51 6.59 2.94 -13.44
C ARG A 51 5.06 2.93 -13.38
N ARG A 52 4.48 1.80 -13.03
CA ARG A 52 3.06 1.69 -12.69
C ARG A 52 2.92 1.48 -11.20
N SER A 53 2.05 2.25 -10.58
CA SER A 53 1.77 2.15 -9.14
C SER A 53 0.30 1.84 -8.93
N ILE A 54 0.02 1.05 -7.91
CA ILE A 54 -1.30 0.63 -7.50
C ILE A 54 -1.43 1.00 -6.02
N VAL A 55 -2.56 1.60 -5.66
CA VAL A 55 -2.98 1.77 -4.28
C VAL A 55 -4.31 1.09 -4.08
N ALA A 56 -4.46 0.38 -2.97
CA ALA A 56 -5.69 -0.34 -2.68
C ALA A 56 -5.93 -0.47 -1.18
N GLY A 57 -7.19 -0.72 -0.81
CA GLY A 57 -7.58 -1.12 0.54
C GLY A 57 -7.95 -2.59 0.61
N TYR A 58 -7.77 -3.19 1.76
CA TYR A 58 -8.03 -4.60 2.04
C TYR A 58 -8.89 -4.74 3.29
N ASN A 59 -10.06 -5.35 3.14
CA ASN A 59 -10.95 -5.64 4.24
C ASN A 59 -10.48 -6.89 4.99
N TYR A 60 -10.18 -6.75 6.28
CA TYR A 60 -9.65 -7.85 7.06
C TYR A 60 -10.66 -8.98 7.30
N ALA A 61 -11.96 -8.67 7.44
CA ALA A 61 -13.01 -9.67 7.64
C ALA A 61 -13.35 -10.44 6.36
N ASP A 62 -13.62 -9.71 5.27
CA ASP A 62 -14.08 -10.31 4.02
C ASP A 62 -12.93 -10.81 3.13
N LYS A 63 -11.69 -10.44 3.47
CA LYS A 63 -10.47 -10.76 2.70
C LYS A 63 -10.53 -10.24 1.25
N LYS A 64 -11.22 -9.12 1.03
CA LYS A 64 -11.44 -8.50 -0.29
C LYS A 64 -10.66 -7.20 -0.44
N ILE A 65 -10.16 -6.98 -1.66
CA ILE A 65 -9.58 -5.70 -2.08
C ILE A 65 -10.70 -4.74 -2.47
N ILE A 66 -10.58 -3.48 -2.05
CA ILE A 66 -11.49 -2.38 -2.35
C ILE A 66 -10.70 -1.16 -2.83
N ALA A 67 -11.39 -0.24 -3.50
CA ALA A 67 -10.83 1.05 -3.92
C ALA A 67 -9.49 0.92 -4.67
N LEU A 68 -9.33 -0.08 -5.54
CA LEU A 68 -8.11 -0.23 -6.32
C LEU A 68 -7.97 0.91 -7.34
N LEU A 69 -6.81 1.57 -7.33
CA LEU A 69 -6.46 2.61 -8.29
C LEU A 69 -5.06 2.34 -8.88
N GLU A 70 -5.01 2.15 -10.20
CA GLU A 70 -3.78 2.09 -10.97
C GLU A 70 -3.46 3.48 -11.55
N TYR A 71 -2.20 3.91 -11.43
CA TYR A 71 -1.71 5.14 -12.05
C TYR A 71 -0.24 5.01 -12.46
N SER A 72 0.24 5.97 -13.25
CA SER A 72 1.63 6.00 -13.71
C SER A 72 2.47 6.96 -12.88
N GLY A 73 3.67 6.55 -12.50
CA GLY A 73 4.59 7.34 -11.68
C GLY A 73 4.64 6.89 -10.21
N TYR A 74 5.13 7.78 -9.35
CA TYR A 74 5.31 7.53 -7.92
C TYR A 74 4.11 8.02 -7.12
N THR A 75 3.82 7.33 -6.01
CA THR A 75 2.87 7.82 -5.01
C THR A 75 3.37 9.15 -4.44
N ASN A 76 2.52 10.17 -4.50
CA ASN A 76 2.75 11.40 -3.77
C ASN A 76 1.56 11.70 -2.85
N THR A 77 1.74 12.64 -1.94
CA THR A 77 0.72 13.03 -0.96
C THR A 77 -0.59 13.49 -1.62
N GLU A 78 -0.54 14.09 -2.80
CA GLU A 78 -1.72 14.61 -3.49
C GLU A 78 -2.59 13.49 -4.06
N ILE A 79 -1.98 12.59 -4.84
CA ILE A 79 -2.63 11.40 -5.42
C ILE A 79 -3.22 10.55 -4.30
N PHE A 80 -2.46 10.33 -3.22
CA PHE A 80 -2.92 9.54 -2.09
C PHE A 80 -4.13 10.19 -1.38
N ASN A 81 -4.08 11.49 -1.10
CA ASN A 81 -5.21 12.19 -0.49
C ASN A 81 -6.46 12.18 -1.37
N GLN A 82 -6.29 12.35 -2.69
CA GLN A 82 -7.40 12.29 -3.63
C GLN A 82 -8.01 10.90 -3.65
N TRP A 83 -7.18 9.87 -3.77
CA TRP A 83 -7.61 8.47 -3.71
C TRP A 83 -8.38 8.16 -2.42
N PHE A 84 -7.84 8.60 -1.28
CA PHE A 84 -8.42 8.39 0.03
C PHE A 84 -9.82 9.03 0.14
N GLU A 85 -9.99 10.27 -0.34
CA GLU A 85 -11.27 10.98 -0.31
C GLU A 85 -12.29 10.48 -1.34
N GLU A 86 -11.86 10.19 -2.57
CA GLU A 86 -12.76 9.92 -3.70
C GLU A 86 -13.09 8.43 -3.86
N HIS A 87 -12.19 7.53 -3.46
CA HIS A 87 -12.35 6.09 -3.69
C HIS A 87 -12.51 5.31 -2.38
N LEU A 88 -11.61 5.53 -1.41
CA LEU A 88 -11.58 4.72 -0.20
C LEU A 88 -12.70 5.10 0.77
N CYS A 89 -12.68 6.33 1.30
CA CYS A 89 -13.63 6.80 2.31
C CYS A 89 -15.11 6.58 1.95
N PRO A 90 -15.57 6.83 0.69
CA PRO A 90 -16.97 6.60 0.31
C PRO A 90 -17.38 5.12 0.34
N SER A 91 -16.41 4.20 0.26
CA SER A 91 -16.63 2.76 0.31
C SER A 91 -16.66 2.21 1.74
N LEU A 92 -16.33 3.02 2.75
CA LEU A 92 -16.21 2.62 4.14
C LEU A 92 -17.43 3.01 4.98
N LYS A 93 -17.60 2.31 6.10
CA LYS A 93 -18.61 2.65 7.11
C LYS A 93 -18.02 3.65 8.13
N PRO A 94 -18.85 4.49 8.77
CA PRO A 94 -18.42 5.27 9.92
C PRO A 94 -17.79 4.38 11.00
N LYS A 95 -16.80 4.92 11.73
CA LYS A 95 -15.98 4.25 12.75
C LYS A 95 -15.07 3.13 12.23
N THR A 96 -14.85 3.08 10.91
CA THR A 96 -13.85 2.16 10.34
C THR A 96 -12.45 2.60 10.76
N THR A 97 -11.60 1.65 11.13
CA THR A 97 -10.17 1.86 11.36
C THR A 97 -9.38 1.41 10.15
N ILE A 98 -8.57 2.33 9.62
CA ILE A 98 -7.62 2.06 8.54
C ILE A 98 -6.22 1.93 9.14
N VAL A 99 -5.58 0.82 8.84
CA VAL A 99 -4.18 0.56 9.14
C VAL A 99 -3.32 0.89 7.93
N MET A 100 -2.28 1.69 8.13
CA MET A 100 -1.34 2.09 7.09
C MET A 100 0.08 2.19 7.65
N ASP A 101 1.08 2.19 6.77
CA ASP A 101 2.47 2.35 7.18
C ASP A 101 2.72 3.76 7.77
N ASN A 102 3.89 3.93 8.39
CA ASN A 102 4.23 5.18 9.09
C ASN A 102 4.90 6.22 8.18
N ALA A 103 4.77 6.11 6.85
CA ALA A 103 5.45 6.99 5.90
C ALA A 103 5.00 8.45 6.04
N SER A 104 5.90 9.36 5.66
CA SER A 104 5.70 10.81 5.84
C SER A 104 4.50 11.36 5.04
N PHE A 105 4.23 10.81 3.87
CA PHE A 105 3.11 11.27 3.02
C PHE A 105 1.73 10.84 3.55
N HIS A 106 1.63 9.80 4.38
CA HIS A 106 0.39 9.44 5.08
C HIS A 106 0.07 10.33 6.29
N LYS A 107 0.98 11.20 6.70
CA LYS A 107 0.78 12.11 7.84
C LYS A 107 0.32 13.50 7.42
N SER A 108 -0.25 13.60 6.22
CA SER A 108 -0.71 14.89 5.70
C SER A 108 -1.90 15.40 6.54
N SER A 109 -1.90 16.70 6.83
CA SER A 109 -3.00 17.34 7.57
C SER A 109 -4.32 17.25 6.80
N LYS A 110 -4.26 17.17 5.46
CA LYS A 110 -5.42 16.96 4.60
C LYS A 110 -6.01 15.56 4.81
N LEU A 111 -5.18 14.52 4.91
CA LEU A 111 -5.63 13.16 5.16
C LEU A 111 -6.40 13.05 6.47
N ILE A 112 -5.87 13.63 7.54
CA ILE A 112 -6.51 13.64 8.86
C ILE A 112 -7.88 14.35 8.80
N LYS A 113 -7.98 15.46 8.05
CA LYS A 113 -9.26 16.15 7.86
C LYS A 113 -10.27 15.31 7.10
N ILE A 114 -9.84 14.59 6.05
CA ILE A 114 -10.70 13.68 5.30
C ILE A 114 -11.17 12.53 6.21
N ALA A 115 -10.26 11.89 6.94
CA ALA A 115 -10.60 10.82 7.87
C ALA A 115 -11.65 11.27 8.91
N ASN A 116 -11.47 12.43 9.53
CA ASN A 116 -12.44 12.99 10.47
C ASN A 116 -13.79 13.32 9.80
N LYS A 117 -13.80 13.82 8.55
CA LYS A 117 -15.01 14.12 7.79
C LYS A 117 -15.88 12.88 7.55
N PHE A 118 -15.25 11.72 7.35
CA PHE A 118 -15.94 10.44 7.11
C PHE A 118 -16.10 9.57 8.37
N ASP A 119 -15.75 10.11 9.56
CA ASP A 119 -15.72 9.37 10.84
C ASP A 119 -14.85 8.10 10.76
N VAL A 120 -13.70 8.19 10.09
CA VAL A 120 -12.73 7.11 9.92
C VAL A 120 -11.53 7.34 10.83
N GLN A 121 -11.06 6.28 11.47
CA GLN A 121 -9.89 6.31 12.33
C GLN A 121 -8.66 5.83 11.57
N ILE A 122 -7.51 6.47 11.81
CA ILE A 122 -6.23 6.08 11.24
C ILE A 122 -5.37 5.46 12.34
N LEU A 123 -4.82 4.29 12.07
CA LEU A 123 -3.89 3.58 12.93
C LEU A 123 -2.59 3.31 12.16
N TYR A 124 -1.49 3.94 12.57
CA TYR A 124 -0.19 3.74 11.93
C TYR A 124 0.49 2.48 12.46
N LEU A 125 1.09 1.72 11.55
CA LEU A 125 1.93 0.57 11.90
C LEU A 125 3.17 1.02 12.70
N PRO A 126 3.62 0.22 13.68
CA PRO A 126 4.92 0.44 14.30
C PRO A 126 6.05 0.32 13.25
N PRO A 127 7.16 1.05 13.42
CA PRO A 127 8.29 0.99 12.49
C PRO A 127 8.75 -0.45 12.24
N TYR A 128 9.12 -0.76 10.99
CA TYR A 128 9.67 -2.05 10.57
C TYR A 128 8.79 -3.27 10.94
N SER A 129 7.47 -3.12 10.93
CA SER A 129 6.53 -4.20 11.26
C SER A 129 5.64 -4.62 10.07
N PRO A 130 6.21 -4.97 8.91
CA PRO A 130 5.43 -5.40 7.74
C PRO A 130 4.64 -6.68 8.00
N ASP A 131 5.09 -7.53 8.92
CA ASP A 131 4.38 -8.74 9.34
C ASP A 131 2.97 -8.49 9.89
N LEU A 132 2.71 -7.26 10.35
CA LEU A 132 1.42 -6.83 10.87
C LEU A 132 0.50 -6.24 9.80
N ASN A 133 0.92 -6.20 8.53
CA ASN A 133 0.14 -5.73 7.39
C ASN A 133 -0.27 -6.92 6.51
N PRO A 134 -1.49 -7.47 6.64
CA PRO A 134 -1.93 -8.65 5.89
C PRO A 134 -1.97 -8.43 4.37
N ILE A 135 -2.10 -7.19 3.90
CA ILE A 135 -2.21 -6.87 2.46
C ILE A 135 -0.91 -7.20 1.69
N GLU A 136 0.24 -7.21 2.37
CA GLU A 136 1.55 -7.56 1.79
C GLU A 136 1.65 -9.02 1.32
N LYS A 137 0.72 -9.88 1.76
CA LYS A 137 0.69 -11.32 1.45
C LYS A 137 -0.41 -11.69 0.46
N VAL A 138 -1.19 -10.72 -0.01
CA VAL A 138 -2.32 -10.91 -0.94
C VAL A 138 -1.83 -10.76 -2.37
#